data_AF-A0A7S3HI35-F1
#
_entry.id   AF-A0A7S3HI35-F1
#
_cell.length_a   1.000
_cell.length_b   1.000
_cell.length_c   1.000
_cell.angle_alpha   90.00
_cell.angle_beta   90.00
_cell.angle_gamma   90.00
#
_symmetry.space_group_name_H-M   'P 1'
#
loop_
_entity.id
_entity.type
_entity.pdbx_description
1 polymer ?
#
loop_
_entity_poly.entity_id
_entity_poly.type
_entity_poly.pdbx_seq_one_letter_code
_entity_poly.pdbx_strand_id
1 'polypeptide(L)'
;KVINDGEVTAVAGGQMVGEGCLFGISLGSSEGSGYVDADGNLTGWINENAYNPFDINPEGAVNVWSPHRGDASMYLGQRAATRLAKKGGIDLPADMMPEHPSMNAASHVP
;
A
#
# COMPACT_ATOMS: atom_id res chain seq x y z
N LYS A 1 -5.30 -20.53 4.84
CA LYS A 1 -6.16 -19.32 4.90
C LYS A 1 -5.78 -18.42 3.74
N VAL A 2 -6.72 -17.67 3.19
CA VAL A 2 -6.42 -16.55 2.28
C VAL A 2 -6.32 -15.31 3.16
N ILE A 3 -5.22 -14.57 3.04
CA ILE A 3 -4.89 -13.36 3.81
C ILE A 3 -4.34 -12.31 2.84
N ASN A 4 -4.48 -11.02 3.14
CA ASN A 4 -4.00 -9.97 2.23
C ASN A 4 -2.46 -9.86 2.24
N ASP A 5 -1.89 -9.13 1.28
CA ASP A 5 -0.44 -9.00 1.11
C ASP A 5 0.26 -8.31 2.30
N GLY A 6 -0.41 -7.39 2.98
CA GLY A 6 0.10 -6.80 4.22
C GLY A 6 0.08 -7.76 5.42
N GLU A 7 -0.96 -8.59 5.55
CA GLU A 7 -1.03 -9.67 6.54
C GLU A 7 0.06 -10.72 6.28
N VAL A 8 0.31 -11.08 5.01
CA VAL A 8 1.45 -11.94 4.63
C VAL A 8 2.77 -11.28 5.08
N THR A 9 2.92 -9.98 4.83
CA THR A 9 4.11 -9.23 5.22
C THR A 9 4.33 -9.24 6.74
N ALA A 10 3.27 -9.06 7.53
CA ALA A 10 3.36 -9.09 8.99
C ALA A 10 3.74 -10.48 9.53
N VAL A 11 3.11 -11.54 9.02
CA VAL A 11 3.40 -12.93 9.42
C VAL A 11 4.81 -13.33 9.03
N ALA A 12 5.20 -13.09 7.78
CA ALA A 12 6.54 -13.42 7.29
C ALA A 12 7.62 -12.62 8.03
N GLY A 13 7.36 -11.33 8.30
CA GLY A 13 8.23 -10.48 9.09
C GLY A 13 8.42 -11.04 10.50
N GLY A 14 7.33 -11.33 11.21
CA GLY A 14 7.38 -11.89 12.58
C GLY A 14 8.12 -13.23 12.64
N GLN A 15 7.90 -14.11 11.66
CA GLN A 15 8.64 -15.37 11.55
C GLN A 15 10.14 -15.15 11.29
N MET A 16 10.51 -14.16 10.47
CA MET A 16 11.90 -13.85 10.16
C MET A 16 12.66 -13.32 11.37
N VAL A 17 12.04 -12.44 12.16
CA VAL A 17 12.68 -11.85 13.35
C VAL A 17 12.52 -12.73 14.60
N GLY A 18 11.58 -13.67 14.60
CA GLY A 18 11.28 -14.52 15.75
C GLY A 18 10.50 -13.80 16.86
N GLU A 19 9.81 -12.71 16.52
CA GLU A 19 9.07 -11.86 17.45
C GLU A 19 7.65 -11.57 16.93
N GLY A 20 6.71 -11.37 17.87
CA GLY A 20 5.37 -10.88 17.60
C GLY A 20 5.30 -9.35 17.57
N CYS A 21 4.09 -8.80 17.72
CA CYS A 21 3.84 -7.35 17.75
C CYS A 21 4.39 -6.62 16.52
N LEU A 22 4.30 -7.24 15.35
CA LEU A 22 4.90 -6.74 14.13
C LEU A 22 3.83 -6.20 13.18
N PHE A 23 4.03 -4.95 12.75
CA PHE A 23 3.20 -4.29 11.77
C PHE A 23 3.86 -4.38 10.38
N GLY A 24 3.24 -5.14 9.48
CA GLY A 24 3.67 -5.32 8.11
C GLY A 24 3.04 -4.29 7.18
N ILE A 25 3.84 -3.72 6.28
CA ILE A 25 3.39 -2.82 5.21
C ILE A 25 3.91 -3.36 3.88
N SER A 26 2.98 -3.65 2.96
CA SER A 26 3.26 -4.04 1.59
C SER A 26 3.04 -2.86 0.67
N LEU A 27 4.06 -2.44 -0.09
CA LEU A 27 3.97 -1.33 -1.05
C LEU A 27 4.16 -1.86 -2.47
N GLY A 28 3.06 -2.24 -3.10
CA GLY A 28 3.00 -2.63 -4.50
C GLY A 28 2.38 -1.52 -5.35
N SER A 29 1.38 -1.89 -6.16
CA SER A 29 0.57 -0.89 -6.90
C SER A 29 -0.14 0.10 -5.96
N SER A 30 -0.54 -0.39 -4.78
CA SER A 30 -1.15 0.35 -3.67
C SER A 30 -0.42 -0.04 -2.37
N GLU A 31 -0.93 0.46 -1.24
CA GLU A 31 -0.57 -0.01 0.10
C GLU A 31 -1.45 -1.19 0.53
N GLY A 32 -0.84 -2.21 1.14
CA GLY A 32 -1.49 -3.21 1.97
C GLY A 32 -0.85 -3.22 3.36
N SER A 33 -1.57 -3.66 4.39
CA SER A 33 -1.03 -3.69 5.76
C SER A 33 -1.49 -4.90 6.54
N GLY A 34 -0.81 -5.22 7.63
CA GLY A 34 -1.17 -6.32 8.51
C GLY A 34 -0.52 -6.19 9.88
N TYR A 35 -1.10 -6.81 10.90
CA TYR A 35 -0.51 -6.86 12.22
C TYR A 35 -0.60 -8.26 12.82
N VAL A 36 0.51 -8.72 13.37
CA VAL A 36 0.56 -9.90 14.24
C VAL A 36 0.73 -9.48 15.69
N ASP A 37 -0.02 -10.11 16.59
CA ASP A 37 0.10 -9.87 18.03
C ASP A 37 1.37 -10.50 18.64
N ALA A 38 1.52 -10.41 19.96
CA ALA A 38 2.68 -10.94 20.69
C ALA A 38 2.89 -12.45 20.50
N ASP A 39 1.80 -13.19 20.24
CA ASP A 39 1.81 -14.64 20.02
C ASP A 39 1.97 -14.99 18.53
N GLY A 40 2.13 -13.99 17.65
CA GLY A 40 2.26 -14.15 16.21
C GLY A 40 0.94 -14.39 15.49
N ASN A 41 -0.21 -14.16 16.14
CA ASN A 41 -1.51 -14.34 15.52
C ASN A 41 -1.95 -13.08 14.78
N LEU A 42 -2.55 -13.27 13.60
CA LEU A 42 -3.26 -12.20 12.91
C LEU A 42 -4.46 -11.78 13.73
N THR A 43 -4.57 -10.48 13.98
CA THR A 43 -5.67 -9.94 14.78
C THR A 43 -6.94 -9.72 13.94
N GLY A 44 -6.78 -9.51 12.63
CA GLY A 44 -7.88 -9.39 11.66
C GLY A 44 -8.57 -8.01 11.61
N TRP A 45 -8.14 -7.04 12.41
CA TRP A 45 -8.71 -5.67 12.42
C TRP A 45 -7.73 -4.57 11.98
N ILE A 46 -6.44 -4.88 11.87
CA ILE A 46 -5.40 -3.96 11.37
C ILE A 46 -4.86 -4.54 10.07
N ASN A 47 -5.55 -4.30 8.96
CA ASN A 47 -5.21 -4.94 7.68
C ASN A 47 -5.49 -4.14 6.39
N GLU A 48 -6.09 -2.96 6.45
CA GLU A 48 -6.46 -2.16 5.27
C GLU A 48 -6.11 -0.67 5.44
N ASN A 49 -4.88 -0.38 5.84
CA ASN A 49 -4.42 0.99 6.11
C ASN A 49 -4.39 1.89 4.86
N ALA A 50 -4.51 1.33 3.65
CA ALA A 50 -4.66 2.08 2.40
C ALA A 50 -5.79 3.13 2.43
N TYR A 51 -6.80 2.95 3.28
CA TYR A 51 -7.95 3.85 3.43
C TYR A 51 -7.87 4.75 4.67
N ASN A 52 -6.80 4.63 5.46
CA ASN A 52 -6.64 5.48 6.64
C ASN A 52 -6.33 6.92 6.22
N PRO A 53 -6.87 7.92 6.95
CA PRO A 53 -6.50 9.31 6.73
C PRO A 53 -4.99 9.50 6.90
N PHE A 54 -4.32 9.94 5.84
CA PHE A 54 -2.88 10.18 5.79
C PHE A 54 -2.56 11.66 5.61
N ASP A 55 -3.34 12.34 4.77
CA ASP A 55 -3.34 13.79 4.59
C ASP A 55 -4.69 14.36 5.04
N ILE A 56 -4.67 15.19 6.07
CA ILE A 56 -5.88 15.80 6.65
C ILE A 56 -6.32 17.10 5.95
N ASN A 57 -5.71 17.44 4.81
CA ASN A 57 -6.12 18.59 4.01
C ASN A 57 -7.54 18.38 3.45
N PRO A 58 -8.49 19.32 3.66
CA PRO A 58 -9.86 19.20 3.12
C PRO A 58 -9.90 19.16 1.58
N GLU A 59 -8.88 19.68 0.91
CA GLU A 59 -8.71 19.64 -0.55
C GLU A 59 -7.77 18.49 -1.00
N GLY A 60 -7.48 17.54 -0.11
CA GLY A 60 -6.64 16.38 -0.38
C GLY A 60 -7.16 15.49 -1.52
N ALA A 61 -6.30 14.58 -1.97
CA ALA A 61 -6.59 13.69 -3.09
C ALA A 61 -7.82 12.82 -2.80
N VAL A 62 -8.72 12.71 -3.79
CA VAL A 62 -9.90 11.85 -3.71
C VAL A 62 -9.51 10.42 -4.05
N ASN A 63 -10.01 9.47 -3.27
CA ASN A 63 -9.91 8.05 -3.55
C ASN A 63 -11.28 7.53 -4.03
N VAL A 64 -11.33 6.88 -5.20
CA VAL A 64 -12.59 6.37 -5.76
C VAL A 64 -13.17 5.19 -4.96
N TRP A 65 -12.35 4.55 -4.14
CA TRP A 65 -12.70 3.39 -3.32
C TRP A 65 -13.05 3.75 -1.87
N SER A 66 -13.06 5.05 -1.53
CA SER A 66 -13.28 5.54 -0.18
C SER A 66 -14.14 6.80 -0.19
N PRO A 67 -14.99 7.00 0.83
CA PRO A 67 -15.72 8.24 1.00
C PRO A 67 -14.83 9.39 1.50
N HIS A 68 -13.59 9.09 1.88
CA HIS A 68 -12.66 10.05 2.46
C HIS A 68 -11.69 10.62 1.41
N ARG A 69 -11.08 11.76 1.78
CA ARG A 69 -9.98 12.38 1.04
C ARG A 69 -8.72 12.18 1.85
N GLY A 70 -7.59 12.16 1.15
CA GLY A 70 -6.31 12.12 1.83
C GLY A 70 -5.92 10.72 2.31
N ASP A 71 -6.53 9.67 1.79
CA ASP A 71 -6.23 8.29 2.17
C ASP A 71 -4.77 7.92 1.87
N ALA A 72 -4.17 7.05 2.68
CA ALA A 72 -2.77 6.63 2.54
C ALA A 72 -2.43 6.08 1.14
N SER A 73 -3.32 5.30 0.51
CA SER A 73 -3.16 4.81 -0.87
C SER A 73 -3.06 5.92 -1.93
N MET A 74 -3.48 7.15 -1.60
CA MET A 74 -3.29 8.31 -2.46
C MET A 74 -1.89 8.91 -2.34
N TYR A 75 -1.06 8.50 -1.39
CA TYR A 75 0.27 9.08 -1.20
C TYR A 75 1.38 8.02 -1.17
N LEU A 76 1.03 6.77 -0.89
CA LEU A 76 1.93 5.63 -0.81
C LEU A 76 1.69 4.63 -1.94
N GLY A 77 2.67 3.77 -2.19
CA GLY A 77 2.64 2.78 -3.26
C GLY A 77 2.99 3.35 -4.63
N GLN A 78 3.17 2.45 -5.60
CA GLN A 78 3.71 2.78 -6.92
C GLN A 78 2.83 3.80 -7.66
N ARG A 79 1.50 3.62 -7.65
CA ARG A 79 0.57 4.52 -8.38
C ARG A 79 0.60 5.94 -7.83
N ALA A 80 0.69 6.10 -6.51
CA ALA A 80 0.81 7.42 -5.89
C ALA A 80 2.17 8.03 -6.18
N ALA A 81 3.25 7.27 -6.03
CA ALA A 81 4.61 7.72 -6.29
C ALA A 81 4.80 8.24 -7.72
N THR A 82 4.34 7.48 -8.72
CA THR A 82 4.47 7.89 -10.13
C THR A 82 3.59 9.09 -10.49
N ARG A 83 2.37 9.17 -9.92
CA ARG A 83 1.49 10.34 -10.07
C ARG A 83 2.10 11.60 -9.43
N LEU A 84 2.77 11.46 -8.29
CA LEU A 84 3.37 12.57 -7.55
C LEU A 84 4.75 12.97 -8.08
N ALA A 85 5.46 12.10 -8.80
CA ALA A 85 6.79 12.35 -9.34
C ALA A 85 6.88 13.68 -10.12
N LYS A 86 5.92 13.93 -11.02
CA LYS A 86 5.86 15.19 -11.78
C LYS A 86 5.70 16.42 -10.88
N LYS A 87 4.88 16.33 -9.83
CA LYS A 87 4.74 17.42 -8.83
C LYS A 87 6.03 17.62 -8.03
N GLY A 88 6.82 16.55 -7.85
CA GLY A 88 8.16 16.59 -7.26
C GLY A 88 9.28 17.03 -8.20
N GLY A 89 8.98 17.43 -9.44
CA GLY A 89 9.98 17.86 -10.42
C GLY A 89 10.74 16.72 -11.10
N ILE A 90 10.22 15.49 -11.03
CA ILE A 90 10.79 14.33 -11.70
C ILE A 90 9.94 14.00 -12.93
N ASP A 91 10.55 14.13 -14.10
CA ASP A 91 9.96 13.66 -15.35
C ASP A 91 10.17 12.16 -15.50
N LEU A 92 9.08 11.40 -15.49
CA LEU A 92 9.11 9.96 -15.68
C LEU A 92 8.97 9.60 -17.17
N PRO A 93 9.62 8.50 -17.61
CA PRO A 93 9.31 7.87 -18.89
C PRO A 93 7.81 7.58 -19.05
N ALA A 94 7.30 7.67 -20.28
CA ALA A 94 5.87 7.48 -20.56
C ALA A 94 5.35 6.09 -20.12
N ASP A 95 6.19 5.07 -20.18
CA ASP A 95 5.89 3.71 -19.77
C ASP A 95 5.92 3.49 -18.25
N MET A 96 6.31 4.50 -17.46
CA MET A 96 6.26 4.50 -16.00
C MET A 96 5.09 5.31 -15.43
N MET A 97 4.26 5.91 -16.29
CA MET A 97 3.12 6.72 -15.87
C MET A 97 1.93 5.85 -15.44
N PRO A 98 1.16 6.23 -14.40
CA PRO A 98 0.05 5.43 -13.88
C PRO A 98 -1.00 5.00 -14.93
N GLU A 99 -1.23 5.87 -15.91
CA GLU A 99 -2.15 5.68 -17.04
C GLU A 99 -1.62 4.75 -18.13
N HIS A 100 -0.33 4.39 -18.12
CA HIS A 100 0.27 3.57 -19.16
C HIS A 100 -0.18 2.10 -19.05
N PRO A 101 -0.55 1.43 -20.16
CA PRO A 101 -1.01 0.04 -20.13
C PRO A 101 -0.01 -0.96 -19.50
N SER A 102 1.29 -0.73 -19.67
CA SER A 102 2.33 -1.59 -19.07
C SER A 102 2.47 -1.42 -17.56
N MET A 103 2.00 -0.31 -16.98
CA MET A 103 2.09 -0.05 -15.53
C MET A 103 1.03 -0.75 -14.71
N ASN A 104 -0.11 -1.10 -15.32
CA ASN A 104 -1.16 -1.91 -14.69
C ASN A 104 -1.18 -3.36 -15.21
N ALA A 105 -0.30 -3.70 -16.16
CA ALA A 105 -0.10 -5.06 -16.59
C ALA A 105 0.77 -5.78 -15.57
N ALA A 106 0.14 -6.56 -14.69
CA ALA A 106 0.80 -7.66 -14.01
C ALA A 106 1.21 -8.71 -15.07
N SER A 107 2.20 -8.39 -15.90
CA SER A 107 2.86 -9.35 -16.77
C SER A 107 3.86 -10.12 -15.92
N HIS A 108 3.37 -11.06 -15.11
CA HIS A 108 4.19 -12.19 -14.70
C HIS A 108 4.37 -13.08 -15.93
N VAL A 109 5.46 -12.85 -16.67
CA VAL A 109 6.02 -13.92 -17.50
C VAL A 109 6.74 -14.86 -16.52
N PRO A 110 6.36 -16.15 -16.45
CA PRO A 110 7.05 -17.13 -15.62
C PRO A 110 8.54 -17.24 -15.94
#